data_AF-A0A7R9JKD9-F1
#
_entry.id   AF-A0A7R9JKD9-F1
#
_cell.length_a   1.000
_cell.length_b   1.000
_cell.length_c   1.000
_cell.angle_alpha   90.00
_cell.angle_beta   90.00
_cell.angle_gamma   90.00
#
_symmetry.space_group_name_H-M   'P 1'
#
loop_
_entity.id
_entity.type
_entity.pdbx_description
1 polymer ?
#
loop_
_entity_poly.entity_id
_entity_poly.type
_entity_poly.pdbx_seq_one_letter_code
_entity_poly.pdbx_strand_id
1 'polypeptide(L)'
;MGVNPQDVRGSRTGVFIGVSDSESDEFWTTDPSKVNGYGLTGCCRAMFPNRISYTFDFSGPSYAIDTACSSSMFALQQAVNAMRTGQCDAAIVGGVNLCLKPTCSLQFHRLNMLSPSGMCKAFDASGM
;
A
#
# COMPACT_ATOMS: atom_id res chain seq x y z
N MET A 1 -15.40 -18.75 11.30
CA MET A 1 -14.21 -19.62 11.39
C MET A 1 -12.97 -18.76 11.25
N GLY A 2 -11.96 -18.95 12.10
CA GLY A 2 -10.67 -18.27 11.98
C GLY A 2 -9.67 -19.17 11.25
N VAL A 3 -8.72 -18.55 10.56
CA VAL A 3 -7.54 -19.24 10.01
C VAL A 3 -6.38 -18.92 10.95
N ASN A 4 -5.71 -19.95 11.48
CA ASN A 4 -4.49 -19.74 12.25
C ASN A 4 -3.34 -19.41 11.28
N PRO A 5 -2.64 -18.27 11.44
CA PRO A 5 -1.54 -17.91 10.55
C PRO A 5 -0.41 -18.95 10.50
N GLN A 6 -0.24 -19.78 11.53
CA GLN A 6 0.77 -20.85 11.53
C GLN A 6 0.42 -21.97 10.54
N ASP A 7 -0.86 -22.23 10.31
CA ASP A 7 -1.32 -23.33 9.44
C ASP A 7 -1.15 -23.01 7.95
N VAL A 8 -0.91 -21.73 7.62
CA VAL A 8 -0.77 -21.24 6.24
C VAL A 8 0.67 -20.85 5.88
N ARG A 9 1.65 -21.16 6.75
CA ARG A 9 3.07 -21.00 6.43
C ARG A 9 3.48 -21.91 5.26
N GLY A 10 4.37 -21.43 4.40
CA GLY A 10 4.82 -22.10 3.18
C GLY A 10 3.78 -22.15 2.06
N SER A 11 2.53 -21.76 2.32
CA SER A 11 1.45 -21.82 1.33
C SER A 11 1.67 -20.85 0.17
N ARG A 12 1.05 -21.15 -0.97
CA ARG A 12 0.98 -20.25 -2.14
C ARG A 12 -0.01 -19.12 -1.89
N THR A 13 0.07 -18.46 -0.75
CA THR A 13 -0.71 -17.26 -0.44
C THR A 13 -0.06 -16.06 -1.10
N GLY A 14 -0.82 -15.27 -1.87
CA GLY A 14 -0.32 -14.03 -2.44
C GLY A 14 -0.52 -12.83 -1.50
N VAL A 15 0.25 -11.75 -1.69
CA VAL A 15 0.14 -10.49 -0.96
C VAL A 15 0.12 -9.33 -1.95
N PHE A 16 -0.96 -8.56 -1.95
CA PHE A 16 -1.20 -7.47 -2.89
C PHE A 16 -1.51 -6.20 -2.10
N ILE A 17 -0.59 -5.24 -2.08
CA ILE A 17 -0.72 -4.01 -1.29
C ILE A 17 -0.79 -2.80 -2.22
N GLY A 18 -1.91 -2.08 -2.16
CA GLY A 18 -2.06 -0.77 -2.80
C GLY A 18 -1.31 0.31 -2.01
N VAL A 19 -0.30 0.93 -2.60
CA VAL A 19 0.52 1.98 -1.99
C VAL A 19 1.04 2.96 -3.04
N SER A 20 0.63 4.22 -2.94
CA SER A 20 0.99 5.27 -3.90
C SER A 20 2.30 5.97 -3.55
N ASP A 21 2.53 6.23 -2.26
CA ASP A 21 3.70 6.98 -1.78
C ASP A 21 4.27 6.36 -0.49
N SER A 22 5.55 6.63 -0.23
CA SER A 22 6.27 6.20 0.97
C SER A 22 7.05 7.36 1.59
N GLU A 23 6.31 8.31 2.17
CA GLU A 23 6.88 9.53 2.77
C GLU A 23 7.84 9.24 3.93
N SER A 24 7.67 8.10 4.62
CA SER A 24 8.59 7.64 5.66
C SER A 24 10.00 7.35 5.11
N ASP A 25 10.10 6.87 3.87
CA ASP A 25 11.40 6.59 3.24
C ASP A 25 12.21 7.87 3.07
N GLU A 26 11.57 8.92 2.55
CA GLU A 26 12.15 10.26 2.40
C GLU A 26 12.59 10.81 3.76
N PHE A 27 11.74 10.71 4.79
CA PHE A 27 12.06 11.18 6.13
C PHE A 27 13.33 10.54 6.71
N TRP A 28 13.47 9.21 6.59
CA TRP A 28 14.64 8.50 7.11
C TRP A 28 15.91 8.67 6.28
N THR A 29 15.79 9.14 5.03
CA THR A 29 16.91 9.28 4.09
C THR A 29 17.33 10.73 3.82
N THR A 30 16.56 11.71 4.31
CA THR A 30 16.82 13.16 4.10
C THR A 30 18.19 13.60 4.62
N ASP A 31 18.68 13.02 5.72
CA ASP A 31 19.99 13.32 6.31
C ASP A 31 20.97 12.17 6.05
N PRO A 32 21.90 12.29 5.08
CA PRO A 32 22.83 11.22 4.72
C PRO A 32 23.67 10.71 5.89
N SER A 33 23.93 11.55 6.91
CA SER A 33 24.71 11.16 8.09
C SER A 33 23.97 10.20 9.02
N LYS A 34 22.64 10.12 8.92
CA LYS A 34 21.77 9.27 9.75
C LYS A 34 21.29 8.00 9.06
N VAL A 35 21.63 7.81 7.78
CA VAL A 35 21.23 6.63 7.01
C VAL A 35 21.96 5.39 7.55
N ASN A 36 21.19 4.41 8.03
CA ASN A 36 21.70 3.19 8.66
C ASN A 36 21.54 1.91 7.81
N GLY A 37 21.03 2.02 6.59
CA GLY A 37 20.80 0.90 5.66
C GLY A 37 19.50 0.10 5.90
N TYR A 38 19.02 -0.01 7.14
CA TYR A 38 17.78 -0.74 7.45
C TYR A 38 16.51 0.00 7.03
N GLY A 39 16.59 1.33 6.87
CA GLY A 39 15.49 2.15 6.33
C GLY A 39 14.93 1.57 5.02
N LEU A 40 15.82 1.12 4.12
CA LEU A 40 15.41 0.51 2.85
C LEU A 40 14.52 -0.73 3.06
N THR A 41 14.87 -1.59 4.02
CA THR A 41 14.11 -2.82 4.32
C THR A 41 12.79 -2.57 5.06
N GLY A 42 12.60 -1.35 5.58
CA GLY A 42 11.40 -0.94 6.33
C GLY A 42 10.47 -0.01 5.55
N CYS A 43 11.00 0.79 4.62
CA CYS A 43 10.25 1.88 3.99
C CYS A 43 10.16 1.79 2.46
N CYS A 44 11.01 1.00 1.80
CA CYS A 44 10.89 0.80 0.36
C CYS A 44 9.51 0.22 0.00
N ARG A 45 8.90 0.72 -1.08
CA ARG A 45 7.55 0.31 -1.53
C ARG A 45 7.41 -1.20 -1.73
N ALA A 46 8.45 -1.88 -2.23
CA ALA A 46 8.45 -3.33 -2.37
C ALA A 46 8.39 -4.07 -1.03
N MET A 47 8.79 -3.45 0.08
CA MET A 47 8.79 -4.06 1.41
C MET A 47 7.39 -4.12 2.02
N PHE A 48 6.44 -3.30 1.57
CA PHE A 48 5.07 -3.34 2.08
C PHE A 48 4.41 -4.73 1.93
N PRO A 49 4.39 -5.35 0.73
CA PRO A 49 3.96 -6.74 0.59
C PRO A 49 5.04 -7.73 1.06
N ASN A 50 6.32 -7.50 0.76
CA ASN A 50 7.36 -8.50 0.99
C ASN A 50 7.62 -8.76 2.48
N ARG A 51 7.48 -7.76 3.35
CA ARG A 51 7.61 -7.96 4.80
C ARG A 51 6.46 -8.79 5.36
N ILE A 52 5.25 -8.65 4.82
CA ILE A 52 4.11 -9.49 5.17
C ILE A 52 4.39 -10.92 4.71
N SER A 53 4.76 -11.10 3.43
CA SER A 53 5.10 -12.41 2.87
C SER A 53 6.21 -13.09 3.66
N TYR A 54 7.28 -12.37 4.02
CA TYR A 54 8.38 -12.88 4.83
C TYR A 54 7.93 -13.27 6.24
N THR A 55 7.14 -12.43 6.91
CA THR A 55 6.72 -12.66 8.31
C THR A 55 5.81 -13.88 8.44
N PHE A 56 4.91 -14.06 7.47
CA PHE A 56 3.95 -15.18 7.45
C PHE A 56 4.39 -16.37 6.60
N ASP A 57 5.59 -16.31 6.02
CA ASP A 57 6.17 -17.40 5.22
C ASP A 57 5.33 -17.74 3.97
N PHE A 58 4.82 -16.72 3.28
CA PHE A 58 4.02 -16.88 2.09
C PHE A 58 4.89 -16.97 0.83
N SER A 59 4.62 -17.96 -0.02
CA SER A 59 5.39 -18.26 -1.23
C SER A 59 4.69 -17.85 -2.53
N GLY A 60 3.50 -17.24 -2.45
CA GLY A 60 2.76 -16.73 -3.61
C GLY A 60 3.24 -15.36 -4.11
N PRO A 61 2.53 -14.75 -5.08
CA PRO A 61 2.88 -13.42 -5.61
C PRO A 61 2.91 -12.35 -4.53
N SER A 62 3.88 -11.43 -4.57
CA SER A 62 4.04 -10.37 -3.56
C SER A 62 4.24 -9.02 -4.24
N TYR A 63 3.16 -8.25 -4.38
CA TYR A 63 3.12 -7.06 -5.24
C TYR A 63 2.74 -5.78 -4.48
N ALA A 64 3.54 -4.74 -4.71
CA ALA A 64 3.21 -3.36 -4.38
C ALA A 64 2.58 -2.75 -5.63
N ILE A 65 1.38 -2.21 -5.49
CA ILE A 65 0.56 -1.75 -6.60
C ILE A 65 0.26 -0.28 -6.45
N ASP A 66 0.44 0.46 -7.53
CA ASP A 66 0.14 1.88 -7.59
C ASP A 66 -0.62 2.23 -8.85
N THR A 67 -1.88 2.55 -8.63
CA THR A 67 -2.79 3.15 -9.60
C THR A 67 -3.42 4.40 -8.98
N ALA A 68 -2.67 5.12 -8.13
CA ALA A 68 -3.14 6.23 -7.32
C ALA A 68 -4.34 5.87 -6.42
N CYS A 69 -5.44 6.61 -6.46
CA CYS A 69 -6.59 6.46 -5.56
C CYS A 69 -7.27 5.09 -5.65
N SER A 70 -7.10 4.36 -6.75
CA SER A 70 -7.70 3.04 -6.96
C SER A 70 -6.80 1.87 -6.55
N SER A 71 -5.59 2.14 -6.03
CA SER A 71 -4.55 1.12 -5.80
C SER A 71 -5.02 -0.09 -4.99
N SER A 72 -5.76 0.14 -3.89
CA SER A 72 -6.26 -0.96 -3.05
C SER A 72 -7.34 -1.79 -3.72
N MET A 73 -8.22 -1.15 -4.51
CA MET A 73 -9.23 -1.84 -5.30
C MET A 73 -8.61 -2.62 -6.46
N PHE A 74 -7.59 -2.06 -7.11
CA PHE A 74 -6.86 -2.75 -8.16
C PHE A 74 -6.01 -3.91 -7.60
N ALA A 75 -5.48 -3.78 -6.38
CA ALA A 75 -4.84 -4.87 -5.65
C ALA A 75 -5.82 -6.02 -5.38
N LEU A 76 -7.06 -5.71 -4.98
CA LEU A 76 -8.12 -6.71 -4.83
C LEU A 76 -8.42 -7.41 -6.16
N GLN A 77 -8.58 -6.64 -7.24
CA GLN A 77 -8.80 -7.20 -8.57
C GLN A 77 -7.68 -8.15 -8.97
N GLN A 78 -6.42 -7.79 -8.71
CA GLN A 78 -5.29 -8.66 -9.04
C GLN A 78 -5.17 -9.89 -8.16
N ALA A 79 -5.51 -9.81 -6.88
CA ALA A 79 -5.60 -10.98 -6.02
C ALA A 79 -6.65 -11.98 -6.53
N VAL A 80 -7.83 -11.49 -6.92
CA VAL A 80 -8.89 -12.33 -7.49
C VAL A 80 -8.43 -12.98 -8.80
N ASN A 81 -7.77 -12.23 -9.67
CA ASN A 81 -7.23 -12.77 -10.92
C ASN A 81 -6.15 -13.83 -10.68
N ALA A 82 -5.23 -13.58 -9.75
CA ALA A 82 -4.17 -14.52 -9.40
C ALA A 82 -4.73 -15.84 -8.85
N MET A 83 -5.76 -15.78 -7.98
CA MET A 83 -6.45 -16.98 -7.50
C MET A 83 -7.18 -17.71 -8.62
N ARG A 84 -7.91 -17.00 -9.49
CA ARG A 84 -8.65 -17.61 -10.62
C ARG A 84 -7.74 -18.29 -11.64
N THR A 85 -6.53 -17.77 -11.82
CA THR A 85 -5.53 -18.32 -12.74
C THR A 85 -4.62 -19.37 -12.10
N GLY A 86 -4.85 -19.71 -10.83
CA GLY A 86 -4.10 -20.75 -10.10
C GLY A 86 -2.69 -20.33 -9.68
N GLN A 87 -2.38 -19.03 -9.67
CA GLN A 87 -1.10 -18.51 -9.20
C GLN A 87 -0.99 -18.52 -7.67
N CYS A 88 -2.11 -18.42 -6.96
CA CYS A 88 -2.20 -18.53 -5.51
C CYS A 88 -3.51 -19.20 -5.06
N ASP A 89 -3.51 -19.78 -3.86
CA ASP A 89 -4.68 -20.46 -3.28
C ASP A 89 -5.49 -19.54 -2.35
N ALA A 90 -4.81 -18.52 -1.82
CA ALA A 90 -5.38 -17.48 -0.98
C ALA A 90 -4.62 -16.16 -1.24
N ALA A 91 -5.14 -15.04 -0.77
CA ALA A 91 -4.47 -13.76 -0.89
C ALA A 91 -4.75 -12.82 0.29
N ILE A 92 -3.73 -12.07 0.68
CA ILE A 92 -3.83 -10.87 1.51
C ILE A 92 -3.94 -9.67 0.57
N VAL A 93 -4.94 -8.83 0.81
CA VAL A 93 -5.13 -7.58 0.09
C VAL A 93 -5.16 -6.45 1.10
N GLY A 94 -4.40 -5.39 0.83
CA GLY A 94 -4.32 -4.23 1.70
C GLY A 94 -4.19 -2.93 0.92
N GLY A 95 -4.40 -1.82 1.61
CA GLY A 95 -4.15 -0.47 1.12
C GLY A 95 -3.59 0.39 2.24
N VAL A 96 -2.63 1.25 1.91
CA VAL A 96 -2.00 2.14 2.89
C VAL A 96 -1.80 3.53 2.30
N ASN A 97 -2.07 4.56 3.11
CA ASN A 97 -1.83 5.95 2.78
C ASN A 97 -1.53 6.71 4.09
N LEU A 98 -0.42 7.44 4.13
CA LEU A 98 -0.05 8.31 5.25
C LEU A 98 0.18 9.73 4.72
N CYS A 99 -0.22 10.73 5.52
CA CYS A 99 -0.02 12.15 5.22
C CYS A 99 0.94 12.75 6.26
N LEU A 100 2.23 12.56 6.04
CA LEU A 100 3.33 12.96 6.90
C LEU A 100 3.97 14.28 6.49
N LYS A 101 4.07 14.58 5.19
CA LYS A 101 4.65 15.85 4.69
C LYS A 101 3.58 16.79 4.13
N PRO A 102 3.66 18.10 4.43
CA PRO A 102 2.69 19.08 3.92
C PRO A 102 2.82 19.33 2.41
N THR A 103 3.96 18.98 1.81
CA THR A 103 4.25 19.25 0.40
C THR A 103 3.32 18.49 -0.55
N CYS A 104 2.87 17.29 -0.17
CA CYS A 104 1.91 16.52 -0.97
C CYS A 104 0.54 17.22 -0.99
N SER A 105 0.02 17.60 0.18
CA SER A 105 -1.24 18.37 0.29
C SER A 105 -1.17 19.72 -0.41
N LEU A 106 -0.04 20.43 -0.34
CA LEU A 106 0.13 21.71 -1.04
C LEU A 106 0.10 21.54 -2.57
N GLN A 107 0.66 20.45 -3.10
CA GLN A 107 0.56 20.13 -4.52
C GLN A 107 -0.89 19.87 -4.94
N PHE A 108 -1.62 19.04 -4.20
CA PHE A 108 -3.05 18.81 -4.47
C PHE A 108 -3.88 20.09 -4.35
N HIS A 109 -3.55 20.98 -3.41
CA HIS A 109 -4.21 22.27 -3.29
C HIS A 109 -3.96 23.15 -4.54
N ARG A 110 -2.72 23.22 -5.04
CA ARG A 110 -2.38 23.96 -6.26
C ARG A 110 -3.03 23.39 -7.53
N LEU A 111 -3.39 22.11 -7.51
CA LEU A 111 -4.17 21.45 -8.56
C LEU A 111 -5.69 21.64 -8.40
N ASN A 112 -6.14 22.41 -7.39
CA ASN A 112 -7.55 22.60 -7.03
C ASN A 112 -8.29 21.27 -6.73
N MET A 113 -7.56 20.26 -6.24
CA MET A 113 -8.13 18.95 -5.90
C MET A 113 -8.58 18.85 -4.44
N LEU A 114 -8.20 19.82 -3.58
CA LEU A 114 -8.57 19.84 -2.17
C LEU A 114 -9.69 20.86 -1.92
N SER A 115 -10.72 20.45 -1.18
CA SER A 115 -11.78 21.35 -0.73
C SER A 115 -11.23 22.39 0.26
N PRO A 116 -11.54 23.69 0.11
CA PRO A 116 -11.20 24.72 1.09
C PRO A 116 -11.80 24.46 2.48
N SER A 117 -12.91 23.71 2.54
CA SER A 117 -13.58 23.31 3.77
C SER A 117 -13.02 22.03 4.40
N GLY A 118 -12.10 21.34 3.72
CA GLY A 118 -11.57 20.06 4.18
C GLY A 118 -12.58 18.90 4.19
N MET A 119 -13.72 19.05 3.52
CA MET A 119 -14.80 18.06 3.49
C MET A 119 -15.02 17.47 2.10
N CYS A 120 -15.30 16.16 2.06
CA CYS A 120 -15.82 15.49 0.87
C CYS A 120 -17.34 15.68 0.80
N LYS A 121 -17.80 16.54 -0.11
CA LYS A 121 -19.23 16.87 -0.28
C LYS A 121 -19.84 16.07 -1.43
N ALA A 122 -19.80 14.74 -1.32
CA ALA A 122 -20.25 13.85 -2.39
C ALA A 122 -21.72 14.12 -2.75
N PHE A 123 -21.95 14.50 -4.02
CA PHE A 123 -23.27 14.79 -4.60
C PHE A 123 -24.01 16.02 -4.04
N ASP A 124 -23.35 16.86 -3.25
CA ASP A 124 -23.92 18.11 -2.73
C ASP A 124 -23.65 19.29 -3.66
N ALA A 125 -24.62 20.20 -3.81
CA ALA A 125 -24.51 21.37 -4.70
C ALA A 125 -23.39 22.35 -4.30
N SER A 126 -22.97 22.35 -3.02
CA SER A 126 -21.87 23.15 -2.50
C SER A 126 -20.50 22.44 -2.60
N GLY A 127 -20.43 21.34 -3.35
CA GLY A 127 -19.23 20.53 -3.59
C GLY A 127 -18.21 21.12 -4.56
N MET A 128 -18.47 22.33 -5.10
CA MET A 128 -17.60 23.06 -6.00
C MET A 128 -17.08 24.33 -5.33
#